data_AF-A0A518CWW0-F1
#
_entry.id   AF-A0A518CWW0-F1
#
_cell.length_a   1.000
_cell.length_b   1.000
_cell.length_c   1.000
_cell.angle_alpha   90.00
_cell.angle_beta   90.00
_cell.angle_gamma   90.00
#
_symmetry.space_group_name_H-M   'P 1'
#
loop_
_entity.id
_entity.type
_entity.pdbx_description
1 polymer ?
#
loop_
_entity_poly.entity_id
_entity_poly.type
_entity_poly.pdbx_seq_one_letter_code
_entity_poly.pdbx_strand_id
1 'polypeptide(L)'
;MAEHISAKRQNLALAAAAATGILTWLGVSYTSLEAEAFDDRTYFTIALPIVAIVCAYLGFSVPVKPWRYGLVAIGMHGLALLYLSSVGPELSMAPVGLAILGVISIPMCLAGMVGARAYRQSRPPSRE
;
A
#
# COMPACT_ATOMS: atom_id res chain seq x y z
N MET A 1 -4.34 25.03 -15.11
CA MET A 1 -2.89 24.95 -14.83
C MET A 1 -2.65 23.83 -13.82
N ALA A 2 -2.14 22.67 -14.25
CA ALA A 2 -1.87 21.56 -13.32
C ALA A 2 -0.74 21.98 -12.37
N GLU A 3 -1.02 22.03 -11.07
CA GLU A 3 -0.01 22.22 -10.04
C GLU A 3 1.13 21.23 -10.28
N HIS A 4 2.31 21.74 -10.61
CA HIS A 4 3.47 20.92 -10.90
C HIS A 4 3.97 20.30 -9.59
N ILE A 5 3.53 19.08 -9.31
CA ILE A 5 4.03 18.31 -8.16
C ILE A 5 5.52 18.03 -8.41
N SER A 6 6.37 18.52 -7.51
CA SER A 6 7.81 18.29 -7.59
C SER A 6 8.12 16.79 -7.51
N ALA A 7 9.13 16.35 -8.26
CA ALA A 7 9.60 14.97 -8.24
C ALA A 7 9.96 14.50 -6.81
N LYS A 8 10.52 15.40 -5.99
CA LYS A 8 10.82 15.15 -4.58
C LYS A 8 9.57 14.74 -3.79
N ARG A 9 8.45 15.47 -3.94
CA ARG A 9 7.21 15.18 -3.21
C ARG A 9 6.59 13.85 -3.66
N GLN A 10 6.66 13.55 -4.95
CA GLN A 10 6.22 12.25 -5.46
C GLN A 10 7.06 11.10 -4.91
N ASN A 11 8.38 11.25 -4.88
CA ASN A 11 9.29 10.22 -4.33
C ASN A 11 9.05 10.01 -2.83
N LEU A 12 8.82 11.08 -2.08
CA LEU A 12 8.46 10.99 -0.65
C LEU A 12 7.12 10.25 -0.44
N ALA A 13 6.12 10.48 -1.29
CA ALA A 13 4.85 9.75 -1.23
C ALA A 13 5.03 8.25 -1.54
N LEU A 14 5.88 7.91 -2.50
CA LEU A 14 6.21 6.51 -2.79
C LEU A 14 6.98 5.85 -1.64
N ALA A 15 7.95 6.57 -1.04
CA ALA A 15 8.68 6.08 0.13
C ALA A 15 7.74 5.87 1.32
N ALA A 16 6.78 6.77 1.54
CA ALA A 16 5.77 6.62 2.59
C ALA A 16 4.85 5.41 2.35
N ALA A 17 4.42 5.17 1.11
CA ALA A 17 3.66 3.97 0.76
C ALA A 17 4.47 2.69 1.01
N ALA A 18 5.75 2.68 0.61
CA ALA A 18 6.63 1.54 0.84
C ALA A 18 6.86 1.27 2.34
N ALA A 19 7.17 2.31 3.11
CA ALA A 19 7.34 2.22 4.56
C ALA A 19 6.07 1.70 5.24
N THR A 20 4.90 2.18 4.82
CA THR A 20 3.60 1.70 5.35
C THR A 20 3.44 0.20 5.11
N GLY A 21 3.74 -0.29 3.91
CA GLY A 21 3.70 -1.72 3.62
C GLY A 21 4.63 -2.53 4.53
N ILE A 22 5.92 -2.16 4.60
CA ILE A 22 6.87 -2.87 5.47
C ILE A 22 6.40 -2.87 6.93
N LEU A 23 6.06 -1.70 7.47
CA LEU A 23 5.74 -1.53 8.88
C LEU A 23 4.47 -2.28 9.27
N THR A 24 3.46 -2.30 8.41
CA THR A 24 2.21 -3.01 8.71
C THR A 24 2.39 -4.52 8.63
N TRP A 25 3.15 -5.04 7.65
CA TRP A 25 3.51 -6.47 7.62
C TRP A 25 4.29 -6.88 8.87
N LEU A 26 5.43 -6.22 9.13
CA LEU A 26 6.30 -6.56 10.25
C LEU A 26 5.59 -6.39 11.60
N GLY A 27 4.74 -5.36 11.73
CA GLY A 27 3.95 -5.13 12.93
C GLY A 27 3.00 -6.29 13.23
N VAL A 28 2.32 -6.82 12.21
CA VAL A 28 1.45 -8.00 12.39
C VAL A 28 2.30 -9.22 12.71
N SER A 29 3.27 -9.58 11.87
CA SER A 29 4.12 -10.76 12.10
C SER A 29 4.78 -10.77 13.49
N TYR A 30 5.24 -9.61 13.96
CA TYR A 30 5.86 -9.49 15.29
C TYR A 30 4.84 -9.67 16.43
N THR A 31 3.60 -9.21 16.25
CA THR A 31 2.56 -9.28 17.30
C THR A 31 1.82 -10.61 17.33
N SER A 32 1.67 -11.29 16.20
CA SER A 32 1.04 -12.61 16.09
C SER A 32 2.02 -13.77 16.29
N LEU A 33 3.33 -13.51 16.23
CA LEU A 33 4.39 -14.52 16.19
C LEU A 33 4.33 -15.43 14.94
N GLU A 34 3.59 -15.01 13.92
CA GLU A 34 3.50 -15.71 12.63
C GLU A 34 4.49 -15.13 11.63
N ALA A 35 5.15 -15.99 10.86
CA ALA A 35 6.06 -15.55 9.80
C ALA A 35 5.29 -14.86 8.66
N GLU A 36 4.14 -15.42 8.29
CA GLU A 36 3.25 -14.88 7.27
C GLU A 36 2.18 -14.01 7.92
N ALA A 37 2.26 -12.69 7.72
CA ALA A 37 1.33 -11.75 8.37
C ALA A 37 -0.14 -12.07 8.07
N PHE A 38 -0.44 -12.58 6.87
CA PHE A 38 -1.81 -12.88 6.45
C PHE A 38 -2.42 -14.12 7.13
N ASP A 39 -1.66 -14.89 7.90
CA ASP A 39 -2.21 -16.00 8.69
C ASP A 39 -2.94 -15.48 9.93
N ASP A 40 -2.63 -14.26 10.39
CA ASP A 40 -3.29 -13.64 11.51
C ASP A 40 -4.47 -12.75 11.09
N ARG A 41 -5.57 -12.81 11.85
CA ARG A 41 -6.78 -12.01 11.61
C ARG A 41 -6.52 -10.51 11.61
N THR A 42 -5.57 -10.05 12.42
CA THR A 42 -5.15 -8.66 12.57
C THR A 42 -4.69 -8.05 11.25
N TYR A 43 -4.13 -8.86 10.35
CA TYR A 43 -3.77 -8.42 9.01
C TYR A 43 -4.98 -7.87 8.24
N PHE A 44 -6.07 -8.63 8.20
CA PHE A 44 -7.25 -8.24 7.45
C PHE A 44 -8.06 -7.15 8.16
N THR A 45 -8.11 -7.16 9.49
CA THR A 45 -8.96 -6.24 10.26
C THR A 45 -8.28 -4.92 10.62
N ILE A 46 -6.95 -4.86 10.64
CA ILE A 46 -6.19 -3.67 11.06
C ILE A 46 -5.20 -3.23 9.98
N ALA A 47 -4.29 -4.11 9.56
CA ALA A 47 -3.22 -3.73 8.64
C ALA A 47 -3.76 -3.27 7.27
N LEU A 48 -4.64 -4.06 6.64
CA LEU A 48 -5.20 -3.69 5.34
C LEU A 48 -6.03 -2.39 5.37
N PRO A 49 -6.91 -2.14 6.36
CA PRO A 49 -7.55 -0.83 6.52
C PRO A 49 -6.56 0.33 6.68
N ILE A 50 -5.48 0.17 7.46
CA ILE A 50 -4.43 1.19 7.59
C ILE A 50 -3.80 1.48 6.23
N VAL A 51 -3.41 0.44 5.49
CA VAL A 51 -2.83 0.58 4.14
C VAL A 51 -3.80 1.30 3.21
N ALA A 52 -5.09 0.96 3.24
CA ALA A 52 -6.11 1.59 2.41
C ALA A 52 -6.24 3.10 2.72
N ILE A 53 -6.31 3.47 4.00
CA ILE A 53 -6.40 4.86 4.44
C ILE A 53 -5.17 5.64 3.98
N VAL A 54 -3.96 5.08 4.16
CA VAL A 54 -2.72 5.73 3.71
C VAL A 54 -2.71 5.88 2.19
N CYS A 55 -3.09 4.85 1.44
CA CYS A 55 -3.15 4.94 -0.02
C CYS A 55 -4.13 6.02 -0.49
N ALA A 56 -5.31 6.10 0.12
CA ALA A 56 -6.30 7.15 -0.15
C ALA A 56 -5.74 8.54 0.20
N TYR A 57 -5.11 8.71 1.36
CA TYR A 57 -4.50 9.96 1.77
C TYR A 57 -3.39 10.42 0.82
N LEU A 58 -2.50 9.51 0.41
CA LEU A 58 -1.44 9.80 -0.55
C LEU A 58 -2.01 10.14 -1.93
N GLY A 59 -3.03 9.42 -2.37
CA GLY A 59 -3.75 9.71 -3.61
C GLY A 59 -4.43 11.08 -3.61
N PHE A 60 -4.99 11.49 -2.47
CA PHE A 60 -5.56 12.83 -2.29
C PHE A 60 -4.47 13.91 -2.30
N SER A 61 -3.39 13.70 -1.55
CA SER A 61 -2.33 14.70 -1.38
C SER A 61 -1.46 14.87 -2.61
N VAL A 62 -1.18 13.76 -3.31
CA VAL A 62 -0.28 13.67 -4.46
C VAL A 62 -0.98 12.86 -5.56
N PRO A 63 -1.93 13.45 -6.30
CA PRO A 63 -2.78 12.72 -7.27
C PRO A 63 -2.06 12.33 -8.58
N VAL A 64 -0.75 12.11 -8.56
CA VAL A 64 0.06 11.74 -9.72
C VAL A 64 0.19 10.22 -9.77
N LYS A 65 -0.48 9.58 -10.75
CA LYS A 65 -0.53 8.12 -10.90
C LYS A 65 -0.89 7.42 -9.57
N PRO A 66 -2.04 7.76 -8.96
CA PRO A 66 -2.38 7.40 -7.58
C PRO A 66 -2.53 5.89 -7.31
N TRP A 67 -2.75 5.09 -8.36
CA TRP A 67 -2.75 3.62 -8.26
C TRP A 67 -1.40 3.06 -7.79
N ARG A 68 -0.29 3.79 -7.99
CA ARG A 68 1.05 3.34 -7.59
C ARG A 68 1.20 3.17 -6.09
N TYR A 69 0.45 3.93 -5.27
CA TYR A 69 0.57 3.83 -3.82
C TYR A 69 0.12 2.48 -3.29
N GLY A 70 -1.02 1.98 -3.77
CA GLY A 70 -1.51 0.64 -3.42
C GLY A 70 -0.58 -0.47 -3.90
N LEU A 71 -0.10 -0.37 -5.14
CA LEU A 71 0.83 -1.35 -5.70
C LEU A 71 2.16 -1.38 -4.94
N VAL A 72 2.71 -0.22 -4.57
CA VAL A 72 3.96 -0.13 -3.81
C VAL A 72 3.78 -0.67 -2.39
N ALA A 73 2.73 -0.26 -1.68
CA ALA A 73 2.50 -0.71 -0.31
C ALA A 73 2.35 -2.24 -0.24
N ILE A 74 1.52 -2.82 -1.10
CA ILE A 74 1.34 -4.29 -1.14
C ILE A 74 2.54 -5.00 -1.78
N GLY A 75 3.26 -4.37 -2.71
CA GLY A 75 4.53 -4.88 -3.22
C GLY A 75 5.56 -5.05 -2.10
N MET A 76 5.58 -4.15 -1.11
CA MET A 76 6.43 -4.29 0.06
C MET A 76 5.99 -5.42 1.00
N HIS A 77 4.69 -5.77 1.08
CA HIS A 77 4.26 -7.01 1.73
C HIS A 77 4.85 -8.23 1.04
N GLY A 78 4.88 -8.24 -0.29
CA GLY A 78 5.50 -9.33 -1.05
C GLY A 78 7.00 -9.45 -0.81
N LEU A 79 7.72 -8.33 -0.71
CA LEU A 79 9.13 -8.35 -0.35
C LEU A 79 9.37 -8.81 1.09
N ALA A 80 8.51 -8.41 2.03
CA ALA A 80 8.59 -8.87 3.42
C ALA A 80 8.29 -10.37 3.52
N LEU A 81 7.28 -10.87 2.80
CA LEU A 81 6.98 -12.30 2.68
C LEU A 81 8.20 -13.06 2.19
N LEU A 82 8.81 -12.65 1.07
CA LEU A 82 9.98 -13.31 0.51
C LEU A 82 11.18 -13.28 1.45
N TYR A 83 11.37 -12.18 2.18
CA TYR A 83 12.46 -12.02 3.14
C TYR A 83 12.29 -12.90 4.39
N LEU A 84 11.08 -13.04 4.91
CA LEU A 84 10.81 -13.86 6.10
C LEU A 84 10.72 -15.35 5.73
N SER A 85 10.16 -15.67 4.56
CA SER A 85 10.07 -17.04 4.05
C SER A 85 11.44 -17.65 3.74
N SER A 86 12.45 -16.85 3.40
CA SER A 86 13.80 -17.34 3.12
C SER A 86 14.57 -17.77 4.38
N VAL A 87 14.04 -17.50 5.57
CA VAL A 87 14.65 -17.85 6.87
C VAL A 87 14.10 -19.18 7.40
N GLY A 88 13.02 -19.73 6.83
CA GLY A 88 12.37 -20.97 7.26
C GLY A 88 12.17 -22.00 6.13
N PRO A 89 11.71 -23.23 6.45
CA PRO A 89 11.44 -24.29 5.47
C PRO A 89 10.18 -24.04 4.59
N GLU A 90 9.53 -22.87 4.71
CA GLU A 90 8.18 -22.57 4.21
C GLU A 90 8.13 -22.01 2.78
N LEU A 91 9.26 -21.95 2.08
CA LEU A 91 9.37 -21.45 0.69
C LEU A 91 8.36 -22.05 -0.31
N SER A 92 7.71 -23.17 0.03
CA SER A 92 6.68 -23.80 -0.81
C SER A 92 5.42 -22.95 -1.04
N MET A 93 5.07 -22.02 -0.13
CA MET A 93 3.82 -21.24 -0.20
C MET A 93 4.00 -19.82 -0.75
N ALA A 94 5.24 -19.33 -0.84
CA ALA A 94 5.54 -17.98 -1.31
C ALA A 94 4.91 -17.61 -2.68
N PRO A 95 4.87 -18.50 -3.70
CA PRO A 95 4.20 -18.18 -4.97
C PRO A 95 2.69 -17.92 -4.81
N VAL A 96 2.03 -18.68 -3.93
CA VAL A 96 0.60 -18.52 -3.64
C VAL A 96 0.38 -17.22 -2.85
N GLY A 97 1.20 -16.95 -1.84
CA GLY A 97 1.16 -15.70 -1.07
C GLY A 97 1.33 -14.47 -1.98
N LEU A 98 2.26 -14.50 -2.92
CA LEU A 98 2.44 -13.44 -3.91
C LEU A 98 1.21 -13.25 -4.81
N ALA A 99 0.55 -14.34 -5.22
CA ALA A 99 -0.68 -14.25 -6.01
C ALA A 99 -1.83 -13.60 -5.23
N ILE A 100 -2.01 -13.99 -3.96
CA ILE A 100 -2.99 -13.40 -3.04
C ILE A 100 -2.70 -11.92 -2.85
N LEU A 101 -1.44 -11.54 -2.60
CA LEU A 101 -1.03 -10.15 -2.49
C LEU A 101 -1.28 -9.37 -3.79
N GLY A 102 -1.09 -10.00 -4.95
CA GLY A 102 -1.47 -9.43 -6.25
C GLY A 102 -2.95 -9.04 -6.28
N VAL A 103 -3.84 -9.91 -5.80
CA VAL A 103 -5.28 -9.62 -5.70
C VAL A 103 -5.58 -8.53 -4.66
N ILE A 104 -4.96 -8.58 -3.48
CA ILE A 104 -5.11 -7.57 -2.41
C ILE A 104 -4.61 -6.19 -2.86
N SER A 105 -3.66 -6.12 -3.78
CA SER A 105 -3.19 -4.84 -4.33
C SER A 105 -4.29 -4.06 -5.05
N ILE A 106 -5.29 -4.75 -5.61
CA ILE A 106 -6.38 -4.14 -6.38
C ILE A 106 -7.19 -3.15 -5.52
N PRO A 107 -7.80 -3.55 -4.38
CA PRO A 107 -8.54 -2.61 -3.54
C PRO A 107 -7.65 -1.48 -2.99
N MET A 108 -6.36 -1.70 -2.77
CA MET A 108 -5.45 -0.65 -2.32
C MET A 108 -5.15 0.37 -3.43
N CYS A 109 -5.00 -0.09 -4.67
CA CYS A 109 -4.90 0.79 -5.85
C CYS A 109 -6.18 1.62 -6.01
N LEU A 110 -7.34 0.99 -5.83
CA LEU A 110 -8.64 1.68 -5.85
C LEU A 110 -8.72 2.76 -4.77
N ALA A 111 -8.28 2.47 -3.53
CA ALA A 111 -8.27 3.44 -2.45
C ALA A 111 -7.47 4.70 -2.80
N GLY A 112 -6.28 4.55 -3.37
CA GLY A 112 -5.49 5.68 -3.87
C GLY A 112 -6.21 6.47 -4.96
N MET A 113 -6.86 5.78 -5.90
CA MET A 113 -7.64 6.44 -6.95
C MET A 113 -8.85 7.20 -6.41
N VAL A 114 -9.52 6.68 -5.37
CA VAL A 114 -10.63 7.37 -4.67
C VAL A 114 -10.12 8.66 -4.03
N GLY A 115 -8.99 8.61 -3.32
CA GLY A 115 -8.37 9.82 -2.76
C GLY A 115 -8.07 10.87 -3.82
N ALA A 116 -7.50 10.47 -4.95
CA ALA A 116 -7.21 11.40 -6.05
C ALA A 116 -8.48 11.95 -6.71
N ARG A 117 -9.57 11.17 -6.75
CA ARG A 117 -10.87 11.65 -7.23
C ARG A 117 -11.44 12.70 -6.28
N ALA A 118 -11.38 12.47 -4.97
CA ALA A 118 -11.84 13.44 -3.97
C ALA A 118 -11.08 14.77 -4.09
N TYR A 119 -9.76 14.73 -4.29
CA TYR A 119 -8.95 15.93 -4.53
C TYR A 119 -9.38 16.72 -5.77
N ARG A 120 -9.72 16.02 -6.86
CA ARG A 120 -10.21 16.68 -8.08
C ARG A 120 -11.57 17.35 -7.86
N GLN A 121 -12.44 16.76 -7.06
CA GLN A 121 -13.76 17.30 -6.73
C GLN A 121 -13.69 18.51 -5.78
N SER A 122 -12.68 18.57 -4.91
CA SER A 122 -12.50 19.70 -3.98
C SER A 122 -11.92 20.96 -4.64
N ARG A 123 -11.51 20.90 -5.91
CA ARG A 123 -11.00 22.07 -6.63
C ARG A 123 -12.17 22.92 -7.14
N PRO A 124 -12.22 24.23 -6.83
CA PRO A 124 -13.27 25.10 -7.35
C PRO A 124 -13.20 25.13 -8.89
N PRO A 125 -14.35 25.24 -9.58
CA PRO A 125 -14.37 25.41 -11.03
C PRO A 125 -13.54 26.64 -11.40
N SER A 126 -12.66 26.50 -12.39
CA SER A 126 -11.93 27.65 -12.94
C SER A 126 -12.96 28.65 -13.45
N ARG A 127 -13.03 29.81 -12.80
CA ARG A 127 -13.79 30.95 -13.33
C ARG A 127 -13.02 31.43 -14.55
N GLU A 128 -13.43 30.97 -15.73
CA GLU A 128 -13.10 31.58 -17.02
C GLU A 128 -13.90 32.86 -17.21
#